data_AF-A0A6I2G4R4-F1
#
_entry.id   AF-A0A6I2G4R4-F1
#
_cell.length_a   1.000
_cell.length_b   1.000
_cell.length_c   1.000
_cell.angle_alpha   90.00
_cell.angle_beta   90.00
_cell.angle_gamma   90.00
#
_symmetry.space_group_name_H-M   'P 1'
#
loop_
_entity.id
_entity.type
_entity.pdbx_description
1 polymer ?
#
loop_
_entity_poly.entity_id
_entity_poly.type
_entity_poly.pdbx_seq_one_letter_code
_entity_poly.pdbx_strand_id
1 'polypeptide(L)' 'MMEWHSFRLELPSNTPFARVEQIALEQVIFPHMARTGKNSYADLGVRGRVSGSAGMSTFTGEYLL' A
#
# COMPACT_ATOMS: atom_id res chain seq x y z
N MET A 1 8.84 18.08 -4.92
CA MET A 1 9.69 17.29 -4.01
C MET A 1 8.98 15.98 -3.74
N MET A 2 9.70 14.87 -3.69
CA MET A 2 9.12 13.57 -3.35
C MET A 2 9.07 13.41 -1.83
N GLU A 3 7.96 12.88 -1.32
CA GLU A 3 7.62 12.75 0.10
C GLU A 3 7.24 11.30 0.42
N TRP A 4 7.64 10.84 1.61
CA TRP A 4 7.29 9.50 2.06
C TRP A 4 5.85 9.46 2.56
N HIS A 5 5.12 8.45 2.12
CA HIS A 5 3.76 8.19 2.54
C HIS A 5 3.61 6.76 3.00
N SER A 6 2.86 6.57 4.09
CA SER A 6 2.49 5.26 4.59
C SER A 6 1.09 4.88 4.12
N PHE A 7 0.86 3.57 4.01
CA PHE A 7 -0.47 3.03 3.75
C PHE A 7 -0.79 1.88 4.69
N ARG A 8 -2.09 1.64 4.83
CA ARG A 8 -2.67 0.53 5.59
C ARG A 8 -3.77 -0.11 4.77
N LEU A 9 -3.72 -1.43 4.61
CA LEU A 9 -4.73 -2.23 3.91
C LEU A 9 -5.17 -3.40 4.78
N GLU A 10 -6.47 -3.64 4.86
CA GLU A 10 -7.02 -4.83 5.51
C GLU A 10 -7.41 -5.85 4.44
N LEU A 11 -6.69 -6.96 4.39
CA LEU A 11 -6.82 -7.98 3.34
C LEU A 11 -6.84 -9.38 3.94
N PRO A 12 -7.33 -10.39 3.21
CA PRO A 12 -7.24 -11.77 3.66
C PRO A 12 -5.81 -12.15 4.05
N SER A 13 -5.65 -12.87 5.15
CA SER A 13 -4.36 -13.32 5.68
C SER A 13 -3.58 -14.19 4.68
N ASN A 14 -4.24 -14.86 3.75
CA ASN A 14 -3.53 -15.62 2.72
C ASN A 14 -3.06 -14.75 1.53
N THR A 15 -3.29 -13.43 1.55
CA THR A 15 -2.85 -12.54 0.48
C THR A 15 -1.33 -12.46 0.45
N PRO A 16 -0.67 -12.79 -0.67
CA PRO A 16 0.78 -12.69 -0.80
C PRO A 16 1.20 -11.22 -0.93
N PHE A 17 2.40 -10.88 -0.44
CA PHE A 17 2.91 -9.50 -0.44
C PHE A 17 2.89 -8.84 -1.82
N ALA A 18 3.27 -9.56 -2.88
CA ALA A 18 3.20 -9.03 -4.25
C ALA A 18 1.78 -8.62 -4.68
N ARG A 19 0.75 -9.33 -4.18
CA ARG A 19 -0.64 -8.96 -4.44
C ARG A 19 -1.08 -7.75 -3.61
N VAL A 20 -0.55 -7.61 -2.39
CA VAL A 20 -0.77 -6.42 -1.55
C VAL A 20 -0.19 -5.17 -2.23
N GLU A 21 0.98 -5.26 -2.85
CA GLU A 21 1.58 -4.15 -3.60
C GLU A 21 0.70 -3.72 -4.78
N GLN A 22 0.20 -4.67 -5.57
CA GLN A 22 -0.75 -4.37 -6.65
C GLN A 22 -2.01 -3.66 -6.12
N ILE A 23 -2.57 -4.14 -5.01
CA ILE A 23 -3.74 -3.53 -4.39
C ILE A 23 -3.40 -2.12 -3.86
N ALA A 24 -2.22 -1.92 -3.27
CA ALA A 24 -1.76 -0.61 -2.82
C ALA A 24 -1.60 0.38 -3.98
N LEU A 25 -1.13 -0.09 -5.14
CA LEU A 25 -1.06 0.74 -6.35
C LEU A 25 -2.45 1.24 -6.76
N GLU A 26 -3.38 0.30 -6.91
CA GLU A 26 -4.72 0.58 -7.41
C GLU A 26 -5.57 1.41 -6.43
N GLN A 27 -5.50 1.09 -5.13
CA GLN A 27 -6.41 1.66 -4.14
C GLN A 27 -5.82 2.84 -3.35
N VAL A 28 -4.50 3.01 -3.35
CA VAL A 28 -3.83 4.04 -2.55
C VAL A 28 -3.00 4.98 -3.43
N ILE A 29 -2.05 4.44 -4.19
CA ILE A 29 -1.03 5.26 -4.87
C ILE A 29 -1.60 5.98 -6.08
N PHE A 30 -2.29 5.31 -7.01
CA PHE A 30 -2.87 5.97 -8.18
C PHE A 30 -3.92 7.03 -7.80
N PRO A 31 -4.82 6.79 -6.83
CA PRO A 31 -5.69 7.85 -6.33
C PRO A 31 -4.91 9.03 -5.73
N HIS A 32 -3.83 8.76 -4.99
CA HIS A 32 -3.03 9.83 -4.40
C HIS A 32 -2.29 10.67 -5.47
N MET A 33 -1.72 10.00 -6.47
CA MET A 33 -1.11 10.62 -7.64
C MET A 33 -2.10 11.54 -8.37
N ALA A 34 -3.31 11.04 -8.66
CA ALA A 34 -4.35 11.81 -9.32
C ALA A 34 -4.74 13.06 -8.51
N ARG A 35 -4.87 12.92 -7.17
CA ARG A 35 -5.23 14.02 -6.27
C ARG A 35 -4.14 15.10 -6.17
N THR A 36 -2.87 14.71 -6.23
CA THR A 36 -1.73 15.62 -6.07
C THR A 36 -1.16 16.13 -7.39
N GLY A 37 -1.69 15.65 -8.53
CA GLY A 37 -1.17 15.97 -9.86
C GLY A 37 0.22 15.37 -10.13
N LYS A 38 0.67 14.41 -9.32
CA LYS A 38 1.94 13.71 -9.53
C LYS A 38 1.75 12.54 -10.48
N ASN A 39 2.72 12.28 -11.35
CA ASN A 39 2.65 11.26 -12.40
C ASN A 39 3.64 10.09 -12.22
N SER A 40 4.42 10.09 -11.14
CA SER A 40 5.34 9.01 -10.80
C SER A 40 5.36 8.76 -9.30
N TYR A 41 5.48 7.50 -8.89
CA TYR A 41 5.83 7.09 -7.53
C TYR A 41 7.15 6.28 -7.58
N ALA A 42 7.80 6.12 -6.44
CA ALA A 42 8.99 5.29 -6.26
C ALA A 42 8.93 4.52 -4.94
N ASP A 43 9.83 3.55 -4.78
CA ASP A 43 10.10 2.87 -3.50
C ASP A 43 8.86 2.31 -2.77
N LEU A 44 7.89 1.75 -3.53
CA LEU A 44 6.77 1.01 -2.95
C LEU A 44 7.30 -0.27 -2.29
N GLY A 45 6.97 -0.45 -1.01
CA GLY A 45 7.19 -1.71 -0.32
C GLY A 45 6.22 -1.94 0.82
N VAL A 46 5.76 -3.19 0.97
CA VAL A 46 5.03 -3.63 2.15
C VAL A 46 6.03 -3.93 3.27
N ARG A 47 5.88 -3.25 4.41
CA ARG A 47 6.81 -3.31 5.56
C ARG A 47 6.36 -4.25 6.65
N GLY A 48 5.05 -4.47 6.77
CA GLY A 48 4.50 -5.20 7.91
C GLY A 48 3.22 -5.93 7.56
N ARG A 49 3.00 -7.00 8.32
CA ARG A 49 1.75 -7.73 8.34
C ARG A 49 1.41 -8.07 9.78
N VAL A 50 0.26 -7.60 10.23
CA VAL A 50 -0.30 -7.93 11.55
C VAL A 50 -1.54 -8.77 11.32
N SER A 51 -1.52 -10.00 11.83
CA SER A 51 -2.69 -10.88 11.79
C SER A 51 -3.82 -10.26 12.61
N GLY A 52 -4.97 -10.08 11.97
CA GLY A 52 -6.21 -9.63 12.61
C GLY A 52 -7.12 -10.80 12.95
N SER A 53 -8.32 -10.49 13.42
CA SER A 53 -9.37 -11.46 13.69
C SER A 53 -10.03 -11.96 12.39
N ALA A 54 -10.60 -13.16 12.41
CA ALA A 54 -11.43 -13.72 11.33
C ALA A 54 -10.73 -13.91 9.96
N GLY A 55 -9.45 -14.28 9.95
CA GLY A 55 -8.75 -14.60 8.70
C GLY A 55 -8.30 -13.39 7.90
N MET A 56 -8.42 -12.18 8.44
CA MET A 56 -7.90 -10.94 7.86
C MET A 56 -6.55 -10.58 8.47
N SER A 57 -5.73 -9.83 7.73
CA SER A 57 -4.48 -9.23 8.21
C SER A 57 -4.47 -7.75 7.82
N THR A 58 -3.94 -6.92 8.72
CA THR A 58 -3.55 -5.55 8.38
C THR A 58 -2.16 -5.60 7.76
N PHE A 59 -2.03 -5.12 6.53
CA PHE A 59 -0.77 -4.89 5.86
C PHE A 59 -0.43 -3.41 5.92
N THR A 60 0.81 -3.10 6.25
CA THR A 60 1.34 -1.73 6.25
C THR A 60 2.53 -1.65 5.31
N GLY A 61 2.67 -0.51 4.65
CA GLY A 61 3.79 -0.25 3.77
C GLY A 61 3.99 1.23 3.56
N GLU A 62 4.94 1.54 2.69
CA GLU A 62 5.30 2.90 2.34
C GLU A 62 5.63 3.02 0.87
N TYR A 63 5.56 4.25 0.37
CA TYR A 63 5.96 4.63 -0.97
C TYR A 63 6.42 6.09 -0.96
N LEU A 64 7.23 6.43 -1.95
CA LEU A 64 7.73 7.76 -2.19
C LEU A 64 6.94 8.40 -3.33
N LEU A 65 6.36 9.58 -3.10
CA LEU A 65 5.57 10.31 -4.11
C LEU A 65 5.96 11.77 -4.12
#